data_AF-A0AAP0NHA7-F1
#
_entry.id   AF-A0AAP0NHA7-F1
#
_cell.length_a   1.000
_cell.length_b   1.000
_cell.length_c   1.000
_cell.angle_alpha   90.00
_cell.angle_beta   90.00
_cell.angle_gamma   90.00
#
_symmetry.space_group_name_H-M   'P 1'
#
loop_
_entity.id
_entity.type
_entity.pdbx_description
1 polymer ?
#
loop_
_entity_poly.entity_id
_entity_poly.type
_entity_poly.pdbx_seq_one_letter_code
_entity_poly.pdbx_strand_id
1 'polypeptide(L)'
;MEKTTGQLHPPGSRQLNLKKSFQLGIRSLLTACSKEEFFKAFPRFTSAEQEALHRLFIQVITSLHENVEDEFESLCLETQVGTALNTVEQLVEEQNMDPLFSDKTNIGDVGSDLLTAKKNEIQYLKGMLEKAEEQKCLIGARVELLKKERQDFFGTAETVGKLRSEILNYGT
;
A
#
# COMPACT_ATOMS: atom_id res chain seq x y z
N MET A 1 24.25 34.61 10.77
CA MET A 1 22.83 34.40 10.47
C MET A 1 22.70 34.38 8.97
N GLU A 2 22.78 33.18 8.38
CA GLU A 2 22.61 33.00 6.94
C GLU A 2 21.17 33.34 6.56
N LYS A 3 21.04 34.26 5.61
CA LYS A 3 19.78 34.68 5.02
C LYS A 3 19.54 33.73 3.86
N THR A 4 18.80 32.65 4.08
CA THR A 4 18.41 31.75 3.00
C THR A 4 17.48 32.53 2.08
N THR A 5 18.03 32.96 0.95
CA THR A 5 17.29 33.50 -0.19
C THR A 5 16.26 32.47 -0.61
N GLY A 6 15.00 32.71 -0.25
CA GLY A 6 13.86 31.95 -0.75
C GLY A 6 13.87 32.04 -2.27
N GLN A 7 14.25 30.94 -2.89
CA GLN A 7 14.23 30.77 -4.33
C GLN A 7 12.76 30.90 -4.74
N LEU A 8 12.42 31.99 -5.43
CA LEU A 8 11.05 32.25 -5.90
C LEU A 8 10.78 31.27 -7.04
N HIS A 9 10.37 30.05 -6.69
CA HIS A 9 9.92 29.07 -7.65
C HIS A 9 8.70 29.65 -8.40
N PRO A 10 8.62 29.50 -9.73
CA PRO A 10 7.42 29.91 -10.46
C PRO A 10 6.18 29.21 -9.87
N PRO A 11 5.01 29.89 -9.86
CA PRO A 11 3.80 29.32 -9.27
C PRO A 11 3.46 27.97 -9.89
N GLY A 12 3.26 26.97 -9.03
CA GLY A 12 2.86 25.62 -9.45
C GLY A 12 1.48 25.61 -10.09
N SER A 13 1.18 24.54 -10.83
CA SER A 13 -0.11 24.40 -11.51
C SER A 13 -1.29 24.44 -10.53
N ARG A 14 -1.10 23.93 -9.30
CA ARG A 14 -2.13 23.95 -8.26
C ARG A 14 -2.47 25.36 -7.79
N GLN A 15 -1.46 26.19 -7.58
CA GLN A 15 -1.64 27.59 -7.19
C GLN A 15 -2.36 28.37 -8.31
N LEU A 16 -1.95 28.17 -9.57
CA LEU A 16 -2.60 28.83 -10.72
C LEU A 16 -4.07 28.39 -10.87
N ASN A 17 -4.35 27.11 -10.67
CA ASN A 17 -5.70 26.56 -10.73
C ASN A 17 -6.60 27.12 -9.63
N LEU A 18 -6.08 27.31 -8.41
CA LEU A 18 -6.81 27.96 -7.32
C LEU A 18 -7.23 29.38 -7.72
N LYS A 19 -6.28 30.21 -8.17
CA LYS A 19 -6.55 31.60 -8.59
C LYS A 19 -7.55 31.65 -9.74
N LYS A 20 -7.37 30.80 -10.75
CA LYS A 20 -8.28 30.73 -11.90
C LYS A 20 -9.69 30.31 -11.50
N SER A 21 -9.83 29.32 -10.62
CA SER A 21 -11.15 28.83 -10.15
C SER A 21 -11.88 29.90 -9.35
N PHE A 22 -11.16 30.61 -8.48
CA PHE A 22 -11.71 31.73 -7.73
C PHE A 22 -12.21 32.85 -8.66
N GLN A 23 -11.38 33.29 -9.61
CA GLN A 23 -11.75 34.33 -10.58
C GLN A 23 -12.97 33.94 -11.42
N LEU A 24 -13.07 32.68 -11.85
CA LEU A 24 -14.23 32.18 -12.56
C LEU A 24 -15.48 32.23 -11.67
N GLY A 25 -15.38 31.77 -10.41
CA GLY A 25 -16.48 31.76 -9.46
C GLY A 25 -17.02 33.16 -9.16
N ILE A 26 -16.13 34.12 -8.85
CA ILE A 26 -16.55 35.48 -8.49
C ILE A 26 -17.09 36.25 -9.71
N ARG A 27 -16.52 36.04 -10.90
CA ARG A 27 -17.06 36.60 -12.14
C ARG A 27 -18.47 36.08 -12.39
N SER A 28 -18.67 34.77 -12.35
CA SER A 28 -19.99 34.17 -12.54
C SER A 28 -21.03 34.66 -11.53
N LEU A 29 -20.65 34.81 -10.25
CA LEU A 29 -21.55 35.27 -9.20
C LEU A 29 -22.00 36.73 -9.43
N LEU A 30 -21.06 37.62 -9.69
CA LEU A 30 -21.33 39.06 -9.73
C LEU A 30 -21.82 39.54 -11.11
N THR A 31 -21.68 38.74 -12.18
CA THR A 31 -22.25 39.04 -13.50
C THR A 31 -23.53 38.25 -13.81
N ALA A 32 -24.15 37.63 -12.81
CA ALA A 32 -25.35 36.79 -13.02
C ALA A 32 -26.61 37.60 -13.36
N CYS A 33 -26.70 38.85 -12.91
CA CYS A 33 -27.89 39.69 -13.08
C CYS A 33 -27.91 40.36 -14.46
N SER A 34 -28.90 40.04 -15.27
CA SER A 34 -29.12 40.75 -16.54
C SER A 34 -29.78 42.11 -16.31
N LYS A 35 -29.59 43.03 -17.27
CA LYS A 35 -30.25 44.34 -17.25
C LYS A 35 -31.78 44.25 -17.22
N GLU A 36 -32.35 43.25 -17.90
CA GLU A 36 -33.80 43.03 -17.93
C GLU A 36 -34.33 42.58 -16.56
N GLU A 37 -33.66 41.64 -15.90
CA GLU A 37 -34.01 41.21 -14.54
C GLU A 37 -33.87 42.35 -13.54
N PHE A 38 -32.84 43.18 -13.71
CA PHE A 38 -32.69 44.40 -12.91
C PHE A 38 -33.89 45.33 -13.06
N PHE A 39 -34.34 45.63 -14.28
CA PHE A 39 -35.50 46.50 -14.50
C PHE A 39 -36.79 45.90 -13.94
N LYS A 40 -36.97 44.58 -14.04
CA LYS A 40 -38.10 43.86 -13.43
C LYS A 40 -38.13 43.98 -11.91
N ALA A 41 -36.98 44.13 -11.25
CA ALA A 41 -36.90 44.35 -9.80
C ALA A 41 -37.34 45.76 -9.38
N PHE A 42 -37.35 46.74 -10.29
CA PHE A 42 -37.69 48.13 -10.03
C PHE A 42 -38.88 48.64 -10.89
N PRO A 43 -40.05 47.96 -10.88
CA PRO A 43 -41.13 48.23 -11.83
C PRO A 43 -41.84 49.58 -11.60
N ARG A 44 -41.67 50.19 -10.41
CA ARG A 44 -42.28 51.49 -10.06
C ARG A 44 -41.47 52.69 -10.55
N PHE A 45 -40.23 52.47 -10.96
CA PHE A 45 -39.35 53.52 -11.47
C PHE A 45 -39.59 53.73 -12.96
N THR A 46 -39.41 54.97 -13.40
CA THR A 46 -39.38 55.30 -14.83
C THR A 46 -38.15 54.69 -15.50
N SER A 47 -38.19 54.54 -16.82
CA SER A 47 -37.04 54.01 -17.58
C SER A 47 -35.76 54.82 -17.35
N ALA A 48 -35.86 56.16 -17.21
CA ALA A 48 -34.71 57.01 -16.93
C ALA A 48 -34.09 56.74 -15.56
N GLU A 49 -34.92 56.54 -14.54
CA GLU A 49 -34.46 56.20 -13.19
C GLU A 49 -33.88 54.79 -13.12
N GLN A 50 -34.49 53.83 -13.81
CA GLN A 50 -33.97 52.45 -13.92
C GLN A 50 -32.59 52.43 -14.58
N GLU A 51 -32.37 53.21 -15.64
CA GLU A 51 -31.06 53.35 -16.29
C GLU A 51 -30.02 54.02 -15.38
N ALA A 52 -30.40 55.03 -14.62
CA ALA A 52 -29.52 55.67 -13.65
C ALA A 52 -29.12 54.69 -12.54
N LEU A 53 -30.08 53.94 -12.01
CA LEU A 53 -29.86 52.94 -10.97
C LEU A 53 -29.01 51.76 -11.47
N HIS A 54 -29.22 51.31 -12.71
CA HIS A 54 -28.42 50.26 -13.32
C HIS A 54 -26.96 50.69 -13.52
N ARG A 55 -26.70 51.97 -13.86
CA ARG A 55 -25.33 52.50 -13.90
C ARG A 55 -24.65 52.45 -12.53
N LEU A 56 -25.35 52.84 -11.47
CA LEU A 56 -24.84 52.74 -10.10
C LEU A 56 -24.60 51.28 -9.71
N PHE A 57 -25.50 50.38 -10.08
CA PHE A 57 -25.34 48.95 -9.85
C PHE A 57 -24.06 48.41 -10.51
N ILE A 58 -23.80 48.74 -11.77
CA ILE A 58 -22.55 48.35 -12.45
C ILE A 58 -21.34 48.87 -11.68
N GLN A 59 -21.34 50.13 -11.26
CA GLN A 59 -20.23 50.71 -10.50
C GLN A 59 -19.98 49.96 -9.19
N VAL A 60 -21.04 49.63 -8.45
CA VAL A 60 -20.95 48.85 -7.21
C VAL A 60 -20.39 47.46 -7.49
N ILE A 61 -20.88 46.77 -8.52
CA ILE A 61 -20.43 45.42 -8.89
C ILE A 61 -18.96 45.43 -9.30
N THR A 62 -18.53 46.40 -10.12
CA THR A 62 -17.12 46.51 -10.54
C THR A 62 -16.20 46.79 -9.34
N SER A 63 -16.57 47.73 -8.47
CA SER A 63 -15.76 48.00 -7.28
C SER A 63 -15.73 46.81 -6.31
N LEU A 64 -16.84 46.09 -6.17
CA LEU A 64 -16.90 44.88 -5.36
C LEU A 64 -16.03 43.77 -5.95
N HIS A 65 -16.01 43.61 -7.28
CA HIS A 65 -15.12 42.67 -7.96
C HIS A 65 -13.66 42.92 -7.60
N GLU A 66 -13.20 44.16 -7.77
CA GLU A 66 -11.82 44.57 -7.47
C GLU A 66 -11.48 44.33 -5.99
N ASN A 67 -12.33 44.79 -5.07
CA ASN A 67 -12.11 44.63 -3.63
C ASN A 67 -12.02 43.15 -3.21
N VAL A 68 -12.87 42.28 -3.78
CA VAL A 68 -12.86 40.84 -3.46
C VAL A 68 -11.62 40.15 -4.03
N GLU A 69 -11.16 40.52 -5.22
CA GLU A 69 -9.92 39.99 -5.79
C GLU A 69 -8.69 40.41 -4.97
N ASP A 70 -8.64 41.67 -4.53
CA ASP A 70 -7.55 42.19 -3.69
C ASP A 70 -7.52 41.51 -2.31
N GLU A 71 -8.68 41.35 -1.66
CA GLU A 71 -8.78 40.67 -0.37
C GLU A 71 -8.38 39.19 -0.48
N PHE A 72 -8.78 38.52 -1.56
CA PHE A 72 -8.38 37.14 -1.83
C PHE A 72 -6.86 37.00 -2.00
N GLU A 73 -6.23 37.90 -2.77
CA GLU A 73 -4.77 37.87 -2.95
C GLU A 73 -4.06 38.16 -1.62
N SER A 74 -4.55 39.13 -0.83
CA SER A 74 -4.05 39.42 0.52
C SER A 74 -4.11 38.17 1.42
N LEU A 75 -5.27 37.50 1.45
CA LEU A 75 -5.46 36.28 2.23
C LEU A 75 -4.55 35.13 1.75
N CYS A 76 -4.35 34.98 0.44
CA CYS A 76 -3.43 33.99 -0.12
C CYS A 76 -1.98 34.23 0.31
N LEU A 77 -1.54 35.48 0.38
CA LEU A 77 -0.22 35.87 0.87
C LEU A 77 -0.09 35.64 2.37
N GLU A 78 -1.07 36.08 3.15
CA GLU A 78 -1.09 35.93 4.61
C GLU A 78 -1.03 34.46 5.03
N THR A 79 -1.88 33.63 4.43
CA THR A 79 -1.97 32.20 4.73
C THR A 79 -0.85 31.36 4.12
N GLN A 80 -0.06 31.95 3.21
CA GLN A 80 0.97 31.26 2.42
C GLN A 80 0.43 30.03 1.67
N VAL A 81 -0.85 30.05 1.29
CA VAL A 81 -1.50 28.92 0.60
C VAL A 81 -0.82 28.56 -0.71
N GLY A 82 -0.27 29.56 -1.42
CA GLY A 82 0.51 29.36 -2.64
C GLY A 82 1.75 28.50 -2.38
N THR A 83 2.52 28.83 -1.33
CA THR A 83 3.69 28.07 -0.91
C THR A 83 3.30 26.64 -0.54
N ALA A 84 2.25 26.48 0.26
CA ALA A 84 1.77 25.16 0.67
C ALA A 84 1.35 24.30 -0.54
N LEU A 85 0.63 24.87 -1.50
CA LEU A 85 0.23 24.17 -2.73
C LEU A 85 1.44 23.77 -3.58
N ASN A 86 2.45 24.63 -3.69
CA ASN A 86 3.69 24.33 -4.42
C ASN A 86 4.46 23.20 -3.73
N THR A 87 4.54 23.18 -2.39
CA THR A 87 5.14 22.06 -1.64
C THR A 87 4.39 20.76 -1.87
N VAL A 88 3.05 20.77 -1.85
CA VAL A 88 2.26 19.57 -2.12
C VAL A 88 2.48 19.08 -3.56
N GLU A 89 2.56 19.99 -4.53
CA GLU A 89 2.86 19.64 -5.93
C GLU A 89 4.22 18.96 -6.04
N GLN A 90 5.26 19.55 -5.44
CA GLN A 90 6.60 18.97 -5.38
C GLN A 90 6.61 17.58 -4.72
N LEU A 91 5.96 17.40 -3.56
CA LEU A 91 5.91 16.11 -2.88
C LEU A 91 5.21 15.04 -3.71
N VAL A 92 4.17 15.40 -4.46
CA VAL A 92 3.48 14.47 -5.35
C VAL A 92 4.36 14.10 -6.55
N GLU A 93 5.09 15.05 -7.12
CA GLU A 93 6.07 14.77 -8.17
C GLU A 93 7.19 13.85 -7.67
N GLU A 94 7.76 14.13 -6.50
CA GLU A 94 8.77 13.29 -5.85
C GLU A 94 8.26 11.87 -5.61
N GLN A 95 7.04 11.73 -5.07
CA GLN A 95 6.40 10.44 -4.84
C GLN A 95 6.18 9.66 -6.14
N ASN A 96 5.76 10.31 -7.21
CA ASN A 96 5.55 9.65 -8.51
C ASN A 96 6.87 9.16 -9.13
N MET A 97 8.00 9.80 -8.78
CA MET A 97 9.33 9.40 -9.22
C MET A 97 9.96 8.32 -8.34
N ASP A 98 9.44 8.07 -7.14
CA ASP A 98 9.93 7.03 -6.24
C ASP A 98 9.50 5.63 -6.73
N PRO A 99 10.44 4.81 -7.24
CA PRO A 99 10.13 3.47 -7.73
C PRO A 99 9.57 2.55 -6.64
N LEU A 100 9.88 2.82 -5.37
CA LEU A 100 9.41 2.05 -4.22
C LEU A 100 7.96 2.38 -3.86
N PHE A 101 7.47 3.55 -4.29
CA PHE A 101 6.09 4.00 -4.06
C PHE A 101 5.10 3.50 -5.11
N SER A 102 5.60 2.92 -6.21
CA SER A 102 4.74 2.27 -7.18
C SER A 102 4.06 1.06 -6.54
N ASP A 103 2.74 1.13 -6.41
CA ASP A 103 1.84 0.14 -5.78
C ASP A 103 1.71 -1.16 -6.61
N LYS A 104 2.78 -1.55 -7.32
CA LYS A 104 2.87 -2.79 -8.10
C LYS A 104 4.17 -3.49 -7.80
N THR A 105 4.37 -3.70 -6.51
CA THR A 105 5.41 -4.57 -6.04
C THR A 105 5.09 -5.99 -6.48
N ASN A 106 5.90 -6.47 -7.42
CA ASN A 106 6.14 -7.89 -7.72
C ASN A 106 6.42 -8.75 -6.46
N ILE A 107 6.54 -8.13 -5.27
CA ILE A 107 6.62 -8.80 -3.96
C ILE A 107 5.43 -9.73 -3.72
N GLY A 108 4.22 -9.39 -4.17
CA GLY A 108 3.07 -10.28 -4.04
C GLY A 108 3.29 -11.61 -4.77
N ASP A 109 3.79 -11.54 -6.00
CA ASP A 109 4.04 -12.69 -6.87
C ASP A 109 5.25 -13.53 -6.38
N VAL A 110 6.34 -12.85 -6.01
CA VAL A 110 7.53 -13.47 -5.39
C VAL A 110 7.16 -14.16 -4.06
N GLY A 111 6.24 -13.57 -3.29
CA GLY A 111 5.74 -14.14 -2.04
C GLY A 111 4.95 -15.43 -2.27
N SER A 112 4.05 -15.46 -3.25
CA SER A 112 3.30 -16.67 -3.61
C SER A 112 4.19 -17.78 -4.16
N ASP A 113 5.18 -17.44 -4.98
CA ASP A 113 6.13 -18.40 -5.54
C ASP A 113 7.00 -19.01 -4.44
N LEU A 114 7.53 -18.19 -3.53
CA LEU A 114 8.32 -18.66 -2.39
C LEU A 114 7.51 -19.55 -1.45
N LEU A 115 6.25 -19.17 -1.17
CA LEU A 115 5.35 -19.97 -0.33
C LEU A 115 5.07 -21.34 -0.96
N THR A 116 4.83 -21.37 -2.28
CA THR A 116 4.58 -22.60 -3.04
C THR A 116 5.82 -23.49 -3.06
N ALA A 117 7.00 -22.92 -3.33
CA ALA A 117 8.27 -23.63 -3.30
C ALA A 117 8.54 -24.25 -1.92
N LYS A 118 8.32 -23.49 -0.84
CA LYS A 118 8.51 -23.99 0.53
C LYS A 118 7.51 -25.07 0.92
N LYS A 119 6.25 -24.96 0.49
CA LYS A 119 5.24 -26.02 0.70
C LYS A 119 5.64 -27.33 0.02
N ASN A 120 6.12 -27.25 -1.23
CA ASN A 120 6.59 -28.42 -1.97
C ASN A 120 7.83 -29.05 -1.33
N GLU A 121 8.78 -28.23 -0.86
CA GLU A 121 9.96 -28.69 -0.15
C GLU A 121 9.61 -29.44 1.15
N ILE A 122 8.68 -28.90 1.95
CA ILE A 122 8.18 -29.56 3.17
C ILE A 122 7.53 -30.91 2.84
N GLN A 123 6.71 -30.97 1.79
CA GLN A 123 6.05 -32.21 1.39
C GLN A 123 7.05 -33.28 0.92
N TYR A 124 8.07 -32.87 0.17
CA TYR A 124 9.15 -33.76 -0.26
C TYR A 124 9.95 -34.32 0.92
N LEU A 125 10.39 -33.44 1.84
CA LEU A 125 11.14 -33.85 3.02
C LEU A 125 10.33 -34.78 3.94
N LYS A 126 9.02 -34.52 4.07
CA LYS A 126 8.12 -35.40 4.82
C LYS A 126 8.04 -36.80 4.22
N GLY A 127 7.93 -36.90 2.89
CA GLY A 127 7.92 -38.19 2.20
C GLY A 127 9.25 -38.94 2.27
N MET A 128 10.38 -38.22 2.28
CA MET A 128 11.69 -38.84 2.53
C MET A 128 11.81 -39.39 3.94
N LEU A 129 11.32 -38.65 4.94
CA LEU A 129 11.36 -39.06 6.34
C LEU A 129 10.55 -40.33 6.58
N GLU A 130 9.34 -40.40 6.03
CA GLU A 130 8.46 -41.58 6.12
C GLU A 130 9.15 -42.83 5.58
N LYS A 131 9.76 -42.76 4.38
CA LYS A 131 10.52 -43.87 3.81
C LYS A 131 11.71 -44.28 4.66
N ALA A 132 12.42 -43.33 5.25
CA ALA A 132 13.55 -43.61 6.14
C ALA A 132 13.10 -44.31 7.43
N GLU A 133 11.94 -43.92 7.98
CA GLU A 133 11.33 -44.57 9.14
C GLU A 133 10.89 -46.01 8.82
N GLU A 134 10.27 -46.24 7.66
CA GLU A 134 9.91 -47.59 7.19
C GLU A 134 11.13 -48.50 7.08
N GLN A 135 12.21 -48.01 6.48
CA GLN A 135 13.46 -48.77 6.36
C GLN A 135 14.08 -49.07 7.72
N LYS A 136 14.07 -48.10 8.64
CA LYS A 136 14.56 -48.29 10.01
C LYS A 136 13.74 -49.37 10.73
N CYS A 137 12.41 -49.38 10.58
CA CYS A 137 11.55 -50.42 11.14
C CYS A 137 11.87 -51.80 10.57
N LEU A 138 12.03 -51.92 9.25
CA LEU A 138 12.40 -53.17 8.56
C LEU A 138 13.75 -53.73 9.04
N ILE A 139 14.76 -52.86 9.12
CA ILE A 139 16.10 -53.24 9.61
C ILE A 139 16.02 -53.64 11.08
N GLY A 140 15.28 -52.90 11.91
CA GLY A 140 15.06 -53.23 13.31
C GLY A 140 14.44 -54.62 13.49
N ALA A 141 13.38 -54.93 12.74
CA ALA A 141 12.73 -56.24 12.77
C ALA A 141 13.70 -57.37 12.37
N ARG A 142 14.51 -57.16 11.32
CA ARG A 142 15.52 -58.13 10.89
C ARG A 142 16.61 -58.35 11.95
N VAL A 143 17.07 -57.28 12.61
CA VAL A 143 18.05 -57.36 13.69
C VAL A 143 17.51 -58.18 14.86
N GLU A 144 16.26 -57.97 15.26
CA GLU A 144 15.64 -58.74 16.35
C GLU A 144 15.46 -60.23 15.99
N LEU A 145 15.09 -60.54 14.74
CA LEU A 145 15.00 -61.93 14.28
C LEU A 145 16.36 -62.65 14.33
N LEU A 146 17.42 -62.01 13.84
CA LEU A 146 18.78 -62.56 13.88
C LEU A 146 19.31 -62.74 15.31
N LYS A 147 18.94 -61.84 16.24
CA LYS A 147 19.27 -62.01 17.67
C LYS A 147 18.60 -63.24 18.26
N LYS A 148 17.34 -63.49 17.93
CA LYS A 148 16.59 -64.66 18.41
C LYS A 148 17.16 -65.97 17.87
N GLU A 149 17.44 -66.05 16.57
CA GLU A 149 18.08 -67.23 15.97
C GLU A 149 19.45 -67.54 16.62
N ARG A 150 20.25 -66.51 16.91
CA ARG A 150 21.52 -66.67 17.63
C ARG A 150 21.33 -67.24 19.03
N GLN A 151 20.32 -66.78 19.78
CA GLN A 151 20.01 -67.29 21.11
C GLN A 151 19.53 -68.75 21.06
N ASP A 152 18.66 -69.08 20.10
CA ASP A 152 18.12 -70.43 19.91
C ASP A 152 19.23 -71.43 19.52
N PHE A 153 20.21 -71.01 18.70
CA PHE A 153 21.38 -71.80 18.31
C PHE A 153 22.33 -72.07 19.50
N PHE A 154 22.55 -71.07 20.36
CA PHE A 154 23.33 -71.27 21.58
C PHE A 154 22.63 -72.22 22.57
N GLY A 155 21.30 -72.10 22.71
CA GLY A 155 20.51 -73.00 23.56
C GLY A 155 20.49 -74.45 23.07
N THR A 156 20.46 -74.67 21.75
CA THR A 156 20.58 -76.02 21.16
C THR A 156 22.01 -76.57 21.25
N ALA A 157 23.03 -75.73 21.08
CA ALA A 157 24.42 -76.15 21.29
C ALA A 157 24.71 -76.57 22.74
N GLU A 158 24.13 -75.89 23.72
CA GLU A 158 24.26 -76.26 25.14
C GLU A 158 23.60 -77.60 25.47
N THR A 159 22.40 -77.85 24.93
CA THR A 159 21.68 -79.12 25.13
C THR A 159 22.36 -80.30 24.44
N VAL A 160 22.89 -80.11 23.23
CA VAL A 160 23.72 -81.12 22.53
C VAL A 160 25.02 -81.39 23.29
N GLY A 161 25.64 -80.35 23.86
CA GLY A 161 26.81 -80.50 24.73
C GLY A 161 26.53 -81.40 25.95
N LYS A 162 25.39 -81.18 26.62
CA LYS A 162 24.95 -82.03 27.75
C LYS A 162 24.67 -83.47 27.32
N LEU A 163 23.94 -83.69 26.23
CA LEU A 163 23.65 -85.05 25.73
C LEU A 163 24.93 -85.82 25.37
N ARG A 164 25.93 -85.15 24.78
CA ARG A 164 27.21 -85.76 24.43
C ARG A 164 28.01 -86.15 25.66
N SER A 165 27.92 -85.37 26.75
CA SER A 165 28.52 -85.73 28.04
C SER A 165 27.79 -86.90 28.72
N GLU A 166 26.47 -87.03 28.56
CA GLU A 166 25.70 -88.15 29.10
C GLU A 166 25.96 -89.46 28.35
N ILE A 167 26.08 -89.43 27.01
CA ILE A 167 26.40 -90.63 26.19
C ILE A 167 27.81 -91.16 26.50
N LEU A 168 28.77 -90.28 26.82
CA LEU A 168 30.12 -90.71 27.23
C LEU A 168 30.17 -91.39 28.60
N ASN A 169 29.17 -91.16 29.47
CA ASN A 169 29.13 -91.71 30.82
C ASN A 169 28.50 -93.12 30.92
N TYR A 170 27.94 -93.67 29.83
CA TYR A 170 27.30 -95.00 29.82
C TYR A 170 28.05 -96.06 28.96
N GLY A 171 29.27 -95.75 28.51
CA GLY A 171 30.11 -96.66 27.72
C GLY A 171 31.33 -97.18 28.47
N THR A 172 31.13 -97.94 29.55
CA THR A 172 32.13 -98.78 30.25
C THR A 172 31.45 -100.04 30.72
#